data_AF-A0A3M0FXM2-F1
#
_entry.id   AF-A0A3M0FXM2-F1
#
_cell.length_a   1.000
_cell.length_b   1.000
_cell.length_c   1.000
_cell.angle_alpha   90.00
_cell.angle_beta   90.00
_cell.angle_gamma   90.00
#
_symmetry.space_group_name_H-M   'P 1'
#
loop_
_entity.id
_entity.type
_entity.pdbx_description
1 polymer ?
#
loop_
_entity_poly.entity_id
_entity_poly.type
_entity_poly.pdbx_seq_one_letter_code
_entity_poly.pdbx_strand_id
1 'polypeptide(L)'
;MTTTSTTAVGQTYLTLLRAAQLTLGPQGDDLQVGFHIAVSALQLRCLTLVQELIQIPDRVYPETIAGCLEEAAAQTCQWDLATLPPEAVDFIIDLADLKHVLGQRR
;
A
#
# COMPACT_ATOMS: atom_id res chain seq x y z
N MET A 1 4.65 21.87 8.34
CA MET A 1 4.77 21.15 7.04
C MET A 1 4.31 19.71 7.26
N THR A 2 3.00 19.45 7.25
CA THR A 2 2.42 18.12 7.55
C THR A 2 1.58 17.57 6.40
N THR A 3 1.19 18.41 5.44
CA THR A 3 0.28 18.07 4.35
C THR A 3 0.84 17.03 3.38
N THR A 4 2.12 17.11 3.01
CA THR A 4 2.74 16.17 2.07
C THR A 4 2.82 14.74 2.64
N SER A 5 3.18 14.59 3.92
CA SER A 5 3.25 13.29 4.58
C SER A 5 1.86 12.63 4.66
N THR A 6 0.83 13.37 5.11
CA THR A 6 -0.55 12.87 5.16
C THR A 6 -1.09 12.51 3.77
N THR A 7 -0.82 13.33 2.74
CA THR A 7 -1.19 13.01 1.36
C THR A 7 -0.49 11.75 0.86
N ALA A 8 0.81 11.57 1.14
CA ALA A 8 1.56 10.39 0.73
C ALA A 8 1.05 9.11 1.41
N VAL A 9 0.77 9.15 2.71
CA VAL A 9 0.17 8.01 3.44
C VAL A 9 -1.22 7.69 2.87
N GLY A 10 -2.02 8.71 2.57
CA GLY A 10 -3.35 8.52 1.98
C GLY A 10 -3.30 7.95 0.56
N GLN A 11 -2.37 8.40 -0.26
CA GLN A 11 -2.12 7.80 -1.57
C GLN A 11 -1.67 6.35 -1.45
N THR A 12 -0.87 6.03 -0.43
CA THR A 12 -0.39 4.66 -0.18
C THR A 12 -1.58 3.77 0.17
N TYR A 13 -2.46 4.25 1.04
CA TYR A 13 -3.71 3.58 1.39
C TYR A 13 -4.57 3.30 0.16
N LEU A 14 -4.85 4.31 -0.68
CA LEU A 14 -5.69 4.13 -1.87
C LEU A 14 -5.06 3.19 -2.89
N THR A 15 -3.72 3.23 -3.04
CA THR A 15 -2.98 2.30 -3.90
C THR A 15 -3.10 0.86 -3.39
N LEU A 16 -2.98 0.65 -2.08
CA LEU A 16 -3.15 -0.68 -1.46
C LEU A 16 -4.60 -1.16 -1.48
N LEU A 17 -5.57 -0.26 -1.34
CA LEU A 17 -6.99 -0.57 -1.53
C LEU A 17 -7.24 -1.08 -2.96
N ARG A 18 -6.64 -0.43 -3.97
CA ARG A 18 -6.70 -0.92 -5.35
C ARG A 18 -6.04 -2.30 -5.49
N ALA A 19 -4.87 -2.50 -4.88
CA ALA A 19 -4.21 -3.80 -4.89
C ALA A 19 -5.14 -4.89 -4.30
N ALA A 20 -5.74 -4.63 -3.14
CA ALA A 20 -6.66 -5.55 -2.47
C ALA A 20 -7.86 -5.91 -3.37
N GLN A 21 -8.48 -4.91 -4.02
CA GLN A 21 -9.56 -5.11 -4.97
C GLN A 21 -9.15 -5.96 -6.17
N LEU A 22 -7.98 -5.70 -6.76
CA LEU A 22 -7.45 -6.51 -7.87
C LEU A 22 -7.20 -7.96 -7.45
N THR A 23 -6.87 -8.17 -6.18
CA THR A 23 -6.69 -9.53 -5.65
C THR A 23 -8.00 -10.32 -5.53
N LEU A 24 -9.18 -9.68 -5.67
CA LEU A 24 -10.48 -10.37 -5.72
C LEU A 24 -10.94 -10.66 -7.15
N GLY A 25 -10.17 -10.23 -8.16
CA GLY A 25 -10.48 -10.45 -9.58
C GLY A 25 -9.62 -11.54 -10.23
N PRO A 26 -9.67 -11.69 -11.56
CA PRO A 26 -8.92 -12.72 -12.30
C PRO A 26 -7.41 -12.69 -12.05
N GLN A 27 -6.84 -11.51 -11.79
CA GLN A 27 -5.43 -11.33 -11.45
C GLN A 27 -5.08 -11.87 -10.06
N GLY A 28 -6.08 -11.96 -9.18
CA GLY A 28 -5.97 -12.48 -7.83
C GLY A 28 -6.21 -13.97 -7.71
N ASP A 29 -7.03 -14.56 -8.60
CA ASP A 29 -7.39 -15.98 -8.55
C ASP A 29 -6.18 -16.93 -8.63
N ASP A 30 -5.09 -16.50 -9.28
CA ASP A 30 -3.83 -17.25 -9.38
C ASP A 30 -2.92 -17.10 -8.14
N LEU A 31 -3.31 -16.28 -7.16
CA LEU A 31 -2.52 -16.01 -5.95
C LEU A 31 -2.94 -16.93 -4.79
N GLN A 32 -1.98 -17.21 -3.89
CA GLN A 32 -2.27 -17.98 -2.68
C GLN A 32 -3.08 -17.13 -1.69
N VAL A 33 -3.97 -17.77 -0.92
CA VAL A 33 -4.81 -17.13 0.12
C VAL A 33 -4.01 -16.22 1.06
N GLY A 34 -2.79 -16.62 1.45
CA GLY A 34 -1.91 -15.81 2.30
C GLY A 34 -1.54 -14.44 1.71
N PHE A 35 -1.50 -14.32 0.38
CA PHE A 35 -1.18 -13.07 -0.29
C PHE A 35 -2.32 -12.06 -0.18
N HIS A 36 -3.57 -12.48 -0.38
CA HIS A 36 -4.75 -11.65 -0.17
C HIS A 36 -4.81 -11.09 1.24
N ILE A 37 -4.55 -11.95 2.23
CA ILE A 37 -4.51 -11.59 3.64
C ILE A 37 -3.42 -10.55 3.88
N ALA A 38 -2.22 -10.73 3.34
CA ALA A 38 -1.10 -9.80 3.52
C ALA A 38 -1.39 -8.41 2.93
N VAL A 39 -1.90 -8.33 1.70
CA VAL A 39 -2.27 -7.06 1.06
C VAL A 39 -3.35 -6.35 1.88
N SER A 40 -4.38 -7.09 2.33
CA SER A 40 -5.48 -6.53 3.12
C SER A 40 -5.03 -6.05 4.49
N ALA A 41 -4.11 -6.79 5.15
CA ALA A 41 -3.52 -6.39 6.42
C ALA A 41 -2.70 -5.10 6.30
N LEU A 42 -1.90 -4.96 5.24
CA LEU A 42 -1.19 -3.72 4.93
C LEU A 42 -2.16 -2.55 4.70
N GLN A 43 -3.23 -2.77 3.92
CA GLN A 43 -4.25 -1.73 3.69
C GLN A 43 -4.88 -1.24 5.00
N LEU A 44 -5.26 -2.15 5.90
CA LEU A 44 -5.82 -1.80 7.22
C LEU A 44 -4.82 -1.04 8.09
N ARG A 45 -3.54 -1.45 8.10
CA ARG A 45 -2.49 -0.71 8.84
C ARG A 45 -2.22 0.66 8.25
N CYS A 46 -2.25 0.82 6.94
CA CYS A 46 -2.08 2.13 6.32
C CYS A 46 -3.23 3.08 6.69
N LEU A 47 -4.44 2.55 6.87
CA LEU A 47 -5.60 3.34 7.31
C LEU A 47 -5.41 3.91 8.72
N THR A 48 -4.80 3.16 9.65
CA THR A 48 -4.54 3.68 11.01
C THR A 48 -3.51 4.81 11.03
N LEU A 49 -2.64 4.87 10.01
CA LEU A 49 -1.62 5.92 9.87
C LEU A 49 -2.19 7.22 9.27
N VAL A 50 -3.26 7.15 8.48
CA VAL A 50 -3.74 8.33 7.73
C VAL A 50 -4.55 9.31 8.59
N GLN A 51 -5.09 8.85 9.73
CA GLN A 51 -5.95 9.55 10.71
C GLN A 51 -7.21 10.25 10.13
N GLU A 52 -7.09 11.03 9.07
CA GLU A 52 -8.17 11.58 8.25
C GLU A 52 -7.80 11.51 6.75
N LEU A 53 -8.64 10.86 5.94
CA LEU A 53 -8.52 10.91 4.49
C LEU A 53 -9.02 12.27 4.00
N ILE A 54 -8.09 13.22 3.83
CA ILE A 54 -8.33 14.43 3.04
C ILE A 54 -8.70 14.01 1.61
N GLN A 55 -9.49 14.82 0.89
CA GLN A 55 -9.74 14.61 -0.53
C GLN A 55 -8.43 14.46 -1.30
N ILE A 56 -8.12 13.22 -1.67
CA ILE A 56 -6.94 12.90 -2.47
C ILE A 56 -7.36 13.10 -3.91
N PRO A 57 -6.62 13.89 -4.72
CA PRO A 57 -6.98 14.14 -6.10
C PRO A 57 -7.12 12.83 -6.87
N ASP A 58 -8.08 12.79 -7.80
CA ASP A 58 -8.28 11.66 -8.68
C ASP A 58 -6.98 11.36 -9.44
N ARG A 59 -6.56 10.09 -9.38
CA ARG A 59 -5.37 9.59 -10.07
C ARG A 59 -5.69 8.30 -10.78
N VAL A 60 -4.91 8.04 -11.82
CA VAL A 60 -4.91 6.73 -12.48
C VAL A 60 -4.17 5.75 -11.57
N TYR A 61 -4.83 4.65 -11.23
CA TYR A 61 -4.22 3.58 -10.45
C TYR A 61 -3.69 2.48 -11.36
N PRO A 62 -2.63 1.75 -10.96
CA PRO A 62 -2.17 0.59 -11.70
C PRO A 62 -3.26 -0.48 -11.80
N GLU A 63 -3.23 -1.25 -12.89
CA GLU A 63 -4.18 -2.32 -13.18
C GLU A 63 -3.67 -3.70 -12.74
N THR A 64 -2.43 -3.77 -12.25
CA THR A 64 -1.83 -5.02 -11.75
C THR A 64 -1.46 -4.87 -10.29
N ILE A 65 -1.56 -5.99 -9.57
CA ILE A 65 -1.21 -6.06 -8.13
C ILE A 65 0.26 -5.65 -7.92
N ALA A 66 1.17 -6.12 -8.79
CA ALA A 66 2.58 -5.74 -8.75
C ALA A 66 2.79 -4.23 -8.92
N GLY A 67 2.13 -3.62 -9.91
CA GLY A 67 2.21 -2.17 -10.13
C GLY A 67 1.69 -1.37 -8.94
N CYS A 68 0.61 -1.82 -8.31
CA CYS A 68 0.12 -1.19 -7.07
C CYS A 68 1.13 -1.30 -5.93
N LEU A 69 1.76 -2.45 -5.72
CA LEU A 69 2.76 -2.62 -4.65
C LEU A 69 4.04 -1.81 -4.90
N GLU A 70 4.48 -1.72 -6.16
CA GLU A 70 5.62 -0.88 -6.56
C GLU A 70 5.34 0.59 -6.29
N GLU A 71 4.15 1.07 -6.68
CA GLU A 71 3.79 2.47 -6.49
C GLU A 71 3.55 2.81 -5.01
N ALA A 72 2.92 1.91 -4.24
CA ALA A 72 2.78 2.06 -2.79
C ALA A 72 4.14 2.19 -2.12
N ALA A 73 5.12 1.36 -2.51
CA ALA A 73 6.48 1.44 -1.98
C ALA A 73 7.20 2.73 -2.39
N ALA A 74 6.95 3.27 -3.58
CA ALA A 74 7.52 4.56 -3.99
C ALA A 74 6.97 5.73 -3.16
N GLN A 75 5.70 5.66 -2.75
CA GLN A 75 5.06 6.70 -1.95
C GLN A 75 5.56 6.73 -0.50
N THR A 76 6.03 5.60 0.05
CA THR A 76 6.59 5.58 1.41
C THR A 76 7.88 6.41 1.54
N CYS A 77 8.60 6.66 0.43
CA CYS A 77 9.74 7.58 0.42
C CYS A 77 9.37 9.03 0.73
N GLN A 78 8.09 9.39 0.60
CA GLN A 78 7.58 10.73 0.90
C GLN A 78 6.99 10.83 2.32
N TRP A 79 6.98 9.73 3.08
CA TRP A 79 6.48 9.72 4.44
C TRP A 79 7.49 10.41 5.36
N ASP A 80 6.99 11.32 6.19
CA ASP A 80 7.80 11.91 7.25
C ASP A 80 7.79 10.98 8.48
N LEU A 81 8.72 10.03 8.49
CA LEU A 81 8.85 9.03 9.56
C LEU A 81 9.12 9.62 10.94
N ALA A 82 9.63 10.85 11.05
CA ALA A 82 9.82 11.50 12.34
C ALA A 82 8.50 11.92 12.99
N THR A 83 7.43 12.00 12.20
CA THR A 83 6.08 12.40 12.64
C THR A 83 5.09 11.26 12.73
N LEU A 84 5.43 10.12 12.11
CA LEU A 84 4.61 8.91 12.12
C LEU A 84 4.95 8.00 13.31
N PRO A 85 4.00 7.16 13.76
CA PRO A 85 4.28 6.24 14.84
C PRO A 85 5.24 5.11 14.37
N PRO A 86 5.95 4.43 15.29
CA PRO A 86 6.98 3.44 14.95
C PRO A 86 6.50 2.32 14.00
N GLU A 87 5.22 1.95 14.09
CA GLU A 87 4.57 0.92 13.28
C GLU A 87 4.58 1.24 11.77
N ALA A 88 4.85 2.49 11.38
CA ALA A 88 5.06 2.90 10.00
C ALA A 88 6.35 2.32 9.40
N VAL A 89 7.40 2.10 10.21
CA VAL A 89 8.64 1.45 9.77
C VAL A 89 8.37 -0.02 9.47
N ASP A 90 7.67 -0.70 10.37
CA ASP A 90 7.27 -2.10 10.17
C ASP A 90 6.41 -2.26 8.93
N PHE A 91 5.53 -1.30 8.63
CA PHE A 91 4.73 -1.30 7.41
C PHE A 91 5.61 -1.26 6.14
N ILE A 92 6.66 -0.44 6.14
CA ILE A 92 7.58 -0.32 4.98
C ILE A 92 8.31 -1.66 4.76
N ILE A 93 8.74 -2.30 5.84
CA ILE A 93 9.42 -3.60 5.78
C ILE A 93 8.47 -4.67 5.22
N ASP A 94 7.28 -4.80 5.79
CA ASP A 94 6.30 -5.79 5.35
C ASP A 94 5.85 -5.58 3.90
N LEU A 95 5.72 -4.33 3.46
CA LEU A 95 5.43 -3.99 2.07
C LEU A 95 6.58 -4.41 1.13
N ALA A 96 7.83 -4.23 1.54
CA ALA A 96 9.00 -4.65 0.77
C ALA A 96 9.07 -6.19 0.65
N ASP A 97 8.83 -6.90 1.75
CA ASP A 97 8.81 -8.36 1.78
C ASP A 97 7.71 -8.93 0.89
N LEU A 98 6.50 -8.37 0.97
CA LEU A 98 5.38 -8.79 0.14
C LEU A 98 5.67 -8.59 -1.36
N LYS A 99 6.28 -7.47 -1.72
CA LYS A 99 6.70 -7.19 -3.10
C LYS A 99 7.76 -8.20 -3.57
N HIS A 100 8.71 -8.55 -2.71
CA HIS A 100 9.73 -9.55 -3.01
C HIS A 100 9.10 -10.92 -3.28
N VAL A 101 8.18 -11.36 -2.42
CA VAL A 101 7.44 -12.63 -2.58
C VAL A 101 6.64 -12.65 -3.89
N LEU A 102 6.02 -11.54 -4.28
CA LEU A 102 5.32 -11.46 -5.57
C LEU A 102 6.29 -11.53 -6.75
N GLY A 103 7.44 -10.87 -6.66
CA GLY A 103 8.47 -10.85 -7.69
C GLY A 103 9.11 -12.21 -7.98
N GLN A 104 9.27 -13.06 -6.96
CA GLN A 104 9.79 -14.43 -7.13
C GLN A 104 8.86 -15.38 -7.90
N ARG A 105 7.58 -15.01 -8.11
CA ARG A 105 6.58 -15.85 -8.81
C ARG A 105 6.47 -15.56 -10.30
N ARG A 106 7.16 -14.53 -10.80
CA ARG A 106 7.25 -14.20 -12.23
C ARG A 106 8.44 -14.88 -12.87
#